data_AF-A0A9Q1GCY7-F1
#
_entry.id   AF-A0A9Q1GCY7-F1
#
_cell.length_a   1.000
_cell.length_b   1.000
_cell.length_c   1.000
_cell.angle_alpha   90.00
_cell.angle_beta   90.00
_cell.angle_gamma   90.00
#
_symmetry.space_group_name_H-M   'P 1'
#
loop_
_entity.id
_entity.type
_entity.pdbx_description
1 polymer ?
#
loop_
_entity_poly.entity_id
_entity_poly.type
_entity_poly.pdbx_seq_one_letter_code
_entity_poly.pdbx_strand_id
1 'polypeptide(L)'
;MPLSDVAEEIFRSESEGESESGSDAESKDSVVEDAFAQGEDVAVDMRPCSRSPRGAKTRPSEPEPKSKDGWHDMADEDEEPHQFPFCPRRTPEVQLDLQQDYSPLDLFRLFFSTDVLKLLCDNTNGNAARKHAQGLHTPWSDVDAEDMLKYLSIVLYLGLAPRPRHRRW
;
A
#
# COMPACT_ATOMS: atom_id res chain seq x y z
N MET A 1 -2.84 -47.47 15.67
CA MET A 1 -2.57 -47.06 14.27
C MET A 1 -2.53 -45.54 14.24
N PRO A 2 -1.49 -44.91 13.65
CA PRO A 2 -1.20 -43.48 13.80
C PRO A 2 -2.01 -42.56 12.86
N LEU A 3 -2.13 -41.28 13.25
CA LEU A 3 -2.95 -40.19 12.71
C LEU A 3 -2.32 -39.47 11.49
N SER A 4 -1.93 -40.17 10.43
CA SER A 4 -1.30 -39.54 9.25
C SER A 4 -2.08 -39.58 7.94
N ASP A 5 -3.24 -40.24 7.87
CA ASP A 5 -3.90 -40.53 6.58
C ASP A 5 -5.19 -39.73 6.28
N VAL A 6 -5.29 -38.47 6.73
CA VAL A 6 -6.45 -37.60 6.36
C VAL A 6 -6.05 -36.42 5.46
N ALA A 7 -4.77 -36.19 5.21
CA ALA A 7 -4.28 -35.02 4.47
C ALA A 7 -4.14 -35.21 2.94
N GLU A 8 -4.38 -36.42 2.40
CA GLU A 8 -4.06 -36.77 1.00
C GLU A 8 -5.29 -37.23 0.20
N GLU A 9 -6.47 -36.66 0.47
CA GLU A 9 -7.69 -36.94 -0.30
C GLU A 9 -8.46 -35.67 -0.69
N ILE A 10 -7.76 -34.60 -1.05
CA ILE A 10 -8.39 -33.35 -1.53
C ILE A 10 -7.95 -32.95 -2.95
N PHE A 11 -6.92 -33.57 -3.52
CA PHE A 11 -6.37 -33.15 -4.82
C PHE A 11 -6.38 -34.27 -5.88
N ARG A 12 -7.56 -34.79 -6.23
CA ARG A 12 -7.73 -35.56 -7.47
C ARG A 12 -9.16 -35.52 -8.00
N SER A 13 -9.45 -34.53 -8.82
CA SER A 13 -10.48 -34.59 -9.87
C SER A 13 -10.20 -33.48 -10.88
N GLU A 14 -9.42 -33.80 -11.91
CA GLU A 14 -9.37 -33.02 -13.15
C GLU A 14 -10.38 -33.65 -14.11
N SER A 15 -11.42 -32.90 -14.48
CA SER A 15 -12.34 -33.25 -15.56
C SER A 15 -12.19 -32.22 -16.67
N GLU A 16 -11.86 -32.72 -17.87
CA GLU A 16 -11.72 -31.98 -19.11
C GLU A 16 -13.04 -31.34 -19.56
N GLY A 17 -12.94 -30.19 -20.23
CA GLY A 17 -14.06 -29.49 -20.82
C GLY A 17 -13.60 -28.25 -21.59
N GLU A 18 -13.09 -28.46 -22.79
CA GLU A 18 -12.87 -27.41 -23.79
C GLU A 18 -14.21 -26.84 -24.25
N SER A 19 -14.31 -25.51 -24.34
CA SER A 19 -15.30 -24.81 -25.18
C SER A 19 -14.82 -23.38 -25.44
N GLU A 20 -14.25 -23.19 -26.63
CA GLU A 20 -14.03 -21.86 -27.21
C GLU A 20 -15.39 -21.26 -27.62
N SER A 21 -15.69 -20.07 -27.12
CA SER A 21 -16.74 -19.23 -27.70
C SER A 21 -16.28 -17.79 -27.66
N GLY A 22 -15.80 -17.31 -28.80
CA GLY A 22 -15.48 -15.91 -29.03
C GLY A 22 -16.76 -15.11 -29.18
N SER A 23 -16.90 -14.08 -28.35
CA SER A 23 -17.90 -13.03 -28.53
C SER A 23 -17.23 -11.68 -28.33
N ASP A 24 -17.20 -10.89 -29.40
CA ASP A 24 -16.74 -9.52 -29.47
C ASP A 24 -17.40 -8.64 -28.39
N ALA A 25 -16.58 -8.12 -27.46
CA ALA A 25 -17.02 -7.13 -26.49
C ALA A 25 -16.83 -5.72 -27.08
N GLU A 26 -17.95 -5.11 -27.46
CA GLU A 26 -18.08 -3.71 -27.81
C GLU A 26 -17.68 -2.82 -26.61
N SER A 27 -16.56 -2.12 -26.75
CA SER A 27 -16.02 -1.22 -25.72
C SER A 27 -16.90 0.02 -25.57
N LYS A 28 -17.59 0.15 -24.44
CA LYS A 28 -18.28 1.39 -24.03
C LYS A 28 -17.36 2.16 -23.09
N ASP A 29 -16.75 3.20 -23.62
CA ASP A 29 -15.97 4.21 -22.92
C ASP A 29 -16.91 5.02 -21.99
N SER A 30 -16.72 4.89 -20.68
CA SER A 30 -17.57 5.51 -19.67
C SER A 30 -16.88 6.71 -19.03
N VAL A 31 -17.16 7.91 -19.57
CA VAL A 31 -17.66 9.09 -18.82
C VAL A 31 -17.07 9.31 -17.40
N VAL A 32 -15.75 9.29 -17.26
CA VAL A 32 -15.06 9.86 -16.08
C VAL A 32 -14.03 10.93 -16.45
N GLU A 33 -13.84 11.17 -17.75
CA GLU A 33 -12.99 12.24 -18.29
C GLU A 33 -13.70 13.62 -18.37
N ASP A 34 -14.96 13.72 -17.92
CA ASP A 34 -15.73 14.97 -18.05
C ASP A 34 -15.67 15.90 -16.81
N ALA A 35 -15.04 15.45 -15.71
CA ALA A 35 -14.84 16.29 -14.53
C ALA A 35 -13.57 17.16 -14.63
N PHE A 36 -12.58 16.78 -15.44
CA PHE A 36 -11.35 17.54 -15.63
C PHE A 36 -11.52 18.67 -16.68
N ALA A 37 -12.42 18.48 -17.66
CA ALA A 37 -12.68 19.46 -18.72
C ALA A 37 -13.48 20.69 -18.25
N GLN A 38 -14.12 20.62 -17.08
CA GLN A 38 -15.00 21.68 -16.56
C GLN A 38 -14.28 22.69 -15.65
N GLY A 39 -12.98 22.53 -15.38
CA GLY A 39 -12.18 23.54 -14.70
C GLY A 39 -12.63 23.90 -13.28
N GLU A 40 -13.41 23.03 -12.62
CA GLU A 40 -13.76 23.18 -11.22
C GLU A 40 -12.65 22.58 -10.35
N ASP A 41 -11.62 23.39 -10.11
CA ASP A 41 -10.68 23.12 -9.02
C ASP A 41 -11.46 23.07 -7.72
N VAL A 42 -11.53 21.90 -7.08
CA VAL A 42 -12.02 21.76 -5.71
C VAL A 42 -11.08 22.54 -4.81
N ALA A 43 -11.40 23.81 -4.58
CA ALA A 43 -10.71 24.68 -3.65
C ALA A 43 -10.83 24.06 -2.26
N VAL A 44 -9.79 23.34 -1.85
CA VAL A 44 -9.52 23.06 -0.44
C VAL A 44 -9.34 24.42 0.22
N ASP A 45 -10.37 24.86 0.94
CA ASP A 45 -10.41 26.09 1.75
C ASP A 45 -9.31 26.04 2.82
N MET A 46 -8.10 26.43 2.43
CA MET A 46 -7.02 26.74 3.35
C MET A 46 -7.40 28.01 4.10
N ARG A 47 -7.95 27.82 5.30
CA ARG A 47 -8.10 28.90 6.29
C ARG A 47 -6.78 29.69 6.40
N PRO A 48 -6.81 31.02 6.24
CA PRO A 48 -5.61 31.83 6.42
C PRO A 48 -5.21 31.82 7.89
N CYS A 49 -4.05 31.22 8.16
CA CYS A 49 -3.42 31.25 9.48
C CYS A 49 -3.17 32.72 9.86
N SER A 50 -3.83 33.18 10.93
CA SER A 50 -3.73 34.54 11.44
C SER A 50 -2.27 34.93 11.73
N ARG A 51 -1.82 36.02 11.11
CA ARG A 51 -0.53 36.67 11.36
C ARG A 51 -0.35 36.94 12.85
N SER A 52 0.54 36.18 13.50
CA SER A 52 1.02 36.51 14.85
C SER A 52 2.12 37.60 14.77
N PRO A 53 2.15 38.57 15.71
CA PRO A 53 3.13 39.65 15.67
C PRO A 53 4.56 39.15 15.91
N ARG A 54 5.50 39.69 15.13
CA ARG A 54 6.96 39.53 15.31
C ARG A 54 7.37 40.09 16.67
N GLY A 55 7.58 39.21 17.64
CA GLY A 55 8.31 39.51 18.86
C GLY A 55 9.82 39.45 18.57
N ALA A 56 10.46 40.61 18.47
CA ALA A 56 11.91 40.72 18.43
C ALA A 56 12.49 40.24 19.78
N LYS A 57 13.14 39.08 19.78
CA LYS A 57 14.02 38.65 20.86
C LYS A 57 15.45 38.78 20.39
N THR A 58 16.12 39.81 20.89
CA THR A 58 17.56 40.04 20.77
C THR A 58 18.29 38.84 21.38
N ARG A 59 19.00 38.06 20.56
CA ARG A 59 19.88 36.98 21.03
C ARG A 59 21.20 37.60 21.49
N PRO A 60 21.73 37.27 22.69
CA PRO A 60 23.10 37.61 23.04
C PRO A 60 24.07 36.90 22.10
N SER A 61 24.96 37.65 21.48
CA SER A 61 26.04 37.16 20.62
C SER A 61 27.02 36.34 21.45
N GLU A 62 27.01 35.02 21.25
CA GLU A 62 28.09 34.11 21.63
C GLU A 62 29.31 34.39 20.73
N PRO A 63 30.54 34.38 21.24
CA PRO A 63 31.71 34.69 20.42
C PRO A 63 31.90 33.60 19.36
N GLU A 64 31.86 34.00 18.08
CA GLU A 64 32.16 33.11 16.97
C GLU A 64 33.59 32.56 17.09
N PRO A 65 33.82 31.24 16.98
CA PRO A 65 35.15 30.75 16.68
C PRO A 65 35.50 31.26 15.29
N LYS A 66 36.64 31.95 15.17
CA LYS A 66 37.18 32.41 13.88
C LYS A 66 37.35 31.18 12.97
N SER A 67 36.40 30.93 12.08
CA SER A 67 36.61 29.99 10.98
C SER A 67 37.67 30.60 10.07
N LYS A 68 38.74 29.85 9.83
CA LYS A 68 39.59 30.10 8.66
C LYS A 68 38.78 29.60 7.46
N ASP A 69 37.88 30.43 6.97
CA ASP A 69 36.87 30.11 5.97
C ASP A 69 37.50 30.08 4.56
N GLY A 70 38.35 29.09 4.29
CA GLY A 70 39.00 28.87 3.00
C GLY A 70 38.99 27.38 2.63
N TRP A 71 39.01 27.10 1.33
CA TRP A 71 39.18 25.73 0.84
C TRP A 71 40.55 25.20 1.25
N HIS A 72 40.57 24.06 1.95
CA HIS A 72 41.79 23.37 2.35
C HIS A 72 42.51 22.78 1.13
N ASP A 73 43.85 22.82 1.15
CA ASP A 73 44.67 22.26 0.09
C ASP A 73 45.07 20.80 0.41
N MET A 74 45.79 20.13 -0.50
CA MET A 74 46.23 18.74 -0.31
C MET A 74 47.31 18.57 0.78
N ALA A 75 47.83 19.66 1.33
CA ALA A 75 48.83 19.64 2.41
C ALA A 75 48.20 19.76 3.80
N ASP A 76 46.93 20.17 3.89
CA ASP A 76 46.15 20.17 5.12
C ASP A 76 45.71 18.73 5.47
N GLU A 77 45.90 18.31 6.72
CA GLU A 77 45.43 17.01 7.22
C GLU A 77 43.90 17.01 7.32
N ASP A 78 43.26 15.92 6.85
CA ASP A 78 41.80 15.80 6.88
C ASP A 78 41.30 15.64 8.32
N GLU A 79 40.53 16.62 8.81
CA GLU A 79 39.91 16.58 10.13
C GLU A 79 38.52 15.91 10.04
N GLU A 80 38.34 14.80 10.74
CA GLU A 80 37.04 14.12 10.77
C GLU A 80 35.97 15.08 11.37
N PRO A 81 34.87 15.37 10.65
CA PRO A 81 33.86 16.25 11.16
C PRO A 81 33.22 15.68 12.42
N HIS A 82 32.86 16.57 13.35
CA HIS A 82 32.18 16.17 14.58
C HIS A 82 30.86 15.43 14.25
N GLN A 83 30.78 14.16 14.62
CA GLN A 83 29.58 13.34 14.40
C GLN A 83 28.47 13.77 15.36
N PHE A 84 27.36 14.28 14.81
CA PHE A 84 26.17 14.56 15.60
C PHE A 84 25.33 13.30 15.79
N PRO A 85 24.81 13.03 17.00
CA PRO A 85 23.89 11.92 17.20
C PRO A 85 22.58 12.19 16.44
N PHE A 86 22.05 11.15 15.78
CA PHE A 86 20.75 11.22 15.14
C PHE A 86 19.65 11.29 16.22
N CYS A 87 19.12 12.48 16.46
CA CYS A 87 18.05 12.74 17.42
C CYS A 87 16.76 13.15 16.68
N PRO A 88 16.01 12.18 16.11
CA PRO A 88 14.78 12.50 15.40
C PRO A 88 13.79 13.16 16.35
N ARG A 89 13.24 14.30 15.93
CA ARG A 89 12.27 15.07 16.73
C ARG A 89 10.94 14.33 16.91
N ARG A 90 10.63 13.37 16.03
CA ARG A 90 9.44 12.53 16.11
C ARG A 90 9.75 11.31 16.95
N THR A 91 8.85 10.97 17.86
CA THR A 91 8.79 9.60 18.39
C THR A 91 8.58 8.67 17.21
N PRO A 92 9.43 7.63 17.03
CA PRO A 92 9.16 6.61 16.03
C PRO A 92 7.75 6.06 16.26
N GLU A 93 7.00 5.88 15.18
CA GLU A 93 5.67 5.24 15.25
C GLU A 93 5.80 3.79 15.70
N VAL A 94 4.68 3.04 15.77
CA VAL A 94 4.73 1.60 16.06
C VAL A 94 5.62 0.91 15.04
N GLN A 95 6.85 0.62 15.44
CA GLN A 95 7.81 -0.14 14.66
C GLN A 95 7.63 -1.61 14.98
N LEU A 96 7.68 -2.43 13.94
CA LEU A 96 7.77 -3.87 14.10
C LEU A 96 9.11 -4.20 14.79
N ASP A 97 9.09 -5.10 15.77
CA ASP A 97 10.30 -5.50 16.46
C ASP A 97 11.17 -6.40 15.58
N LEU A 98 12.19 -5.82 14.94
CA LEU A 98 13.10 -6.53 14.04
C LEU A 98 13.98 -7.58 14.74
N GLN A 99 13.92 -7.72 16.07
CA GLN A 99 14.63 -8.77 16.81
C GLN A 99 13.83 -10.06 16.95
N GLN A 100 12.54 -10.04 16.60
CA GLN A 100 11.66 -11.19 16.65
C GLN A 100 11.54 -11.87 15.28
N ASP A 101 11.52 -13.21 15.27
CA ASP A 101 11.25 -13.98 14.06
C ASP A 101 9.74 -13.99 13.77
N TYR A 102 9.34 -13.42 12.64
CA TYR A 102 7.95 -13.43 12.17
C TYR A 102 7.78 -14.31 10.94
N SER A 103 6.70 -15.09 10.92
CA SER A 103 6.24 -15.71 9.67
C SER A 103 5.70 -14.64 8.72
N PRO A 104 5.82 -14.80 7.39
CA PRO A 104 5.17 -13.92 6.42
C PRO A 104 3.66 -13.75 6.69
N LEU A 105 3.01 -14.80 7.21
CA LEU A 105 1.60 -14.76 7.57
C LEU A 105 1.32 -13.86 8.79
N ASP A 106 2.23 -13.83 9.76
CA ASP A 106 2.10 -12.98 10.95
C ASP A 106 2.18 -11.50 10.55
N LEU A 107 3.13 -11.18 9.66
CA LEU A 107 3.25 -9.84 9.10
C LEU A 107 2.02 -9.43 8.30
N PHE A 108 1.47 -10.34 7.49
CA PHE A 108 0.27 -10.09 6.71
C PHE A 108 -0.93 -9.72 7.61
N ARG A 109 -1.09 -10.42 8.74
CA ARG A 109 -2.19 -10.18 9.70
C ARG A 109 -2.10 -8.84 10.43
N LEU A 110 -0.92 -8.21 10.48
CA LEU A 110 -0.78 -6.85 11.04
C LEU A 110 -1.59 -5.82 10.25
N PHE A 111 -1.72 -6.01 8.94
CA PHE A 111 -2.45 -5.10 8.05
C PHE A 111 -3.87 -5.61 7.75
N PHE A 112 -4.03 -6.93 7.60
CA PHE A 112 -5.30 -7.58 7.35
C PHE A 112 -5.78 -8.31 8.61
N SER A 113 -6.20 -7.52 9.60
CA SER A 113 -6.84 -8.06 10.80
C SER A 113 -8.20 -8.70 10.47
N THR A 114 -8.72 -9.48 11.41
CA THR A 114 -10.06 -10.09 11.28
C THR A 114 -11.15 -9.06 11.01
N ASP A 115 -11.03 -7.87 11.61
CA ASP A 115 -12.00 -6.79 11.45
C ASP A 115 -11.93 -6.19 10.05
N VAL A 116 -10.72 -6.01 9.51
CA VAL A 116 -10.51 -5.54 8.13
C VAL A 116 -11.06 -6.54 7.13
N LEU A 117 -10.76 -7.83 7.31
CA LEU A 117 -11.28 -8.90 6.45
C LEU A 117 -12.81 -8.94 6.49
N LYS A 118 -13.40 -8.86 7.68
CA LYS A 118 -14.86 -8.81 7.83
C LYS A 118 -15.45 -7.59 7.10
N LEU A 119 -14.86 -6.41 7.29
CA LEU A 119 -15.31 -5.19 6.63
C LEU A 119 -15.23 -5.31 5.10
N LEU A 120 -14.18 -5.95 4.57
CA LEU A 120 -14.05 -6.25 3.14
C LEU A 120 -15.17 -7.18 2.65
N CYS A 121 -15.45 -8.27 3.37
CA CYS A 121 -16.54 -9.18 3.04
C CYS A 121 -17.90 -8.46 3.05
N ASP A 122 -18.20 -7.72 4.11
CA ASP A 122 -19.47 -7.00 4.29
C ASP A 122 -19.71 -6.00 3.14
N ASN A 123 -18.69 -5.21 2.79
CA ASN A 123 -18.77 -4.26 1.67
C ASN A 123 -18.91 -4.96 0.32
N THR A 124 -18.22 -6.08 0.11
CA THR A 124 -18.23 -6.82 -1.15
C THR A 124 -19.59 -7.46 -1.38
N ASN A 125 -20.14 -8.14 -0.37
CA ASN A 125 -21.46 -8.77 -0.41
C ASN A 125 -22.57 -7.72 -0.50
N GLY A 126 -22.47 -6.61 0.26
CA GLY A 126 -23.40 -5.49 0.15
C GLY A 126 -23.41 -4.87 -1.25
N ASN A 127 -22.25 -4.75 -1.88
CA ASN A 127 -22.15 -4.25 -3.26
C ASN A 127 -22.76 -5.23 -4.27
N ALA A 128 -22.54 -6.54 -4.10
CA ALA A 128 -23.13 -7.55 -4.94
C ALA A 128 -24.66 -7.55 -4.84
N ALA A 129 -25.21 -7.49 -3.63
CA ALA A 129 -26.66 -7.36 -3.39
C ALA A 129 -27.24 -6.12 -4.08
N ARG A 130 -26.53 -4.98 -4.02
CA ARG A 130 -26.93 -3.75 -4.73
C ARG A 130 -26.91 -3.91 -6.24
N LYS A 131 -25.88 -4.55 -6.81
CA LYS A 131 -25.80 -4.81 -8.27
C LYS A 131 -26.89 -5.77 -8.74
N HIS A 132 -27.20 -6.78 -7.94
CA HIS A 132 -28.33 -7.68 -8.19
C HIS A 132 -29.66 -6.93 -8.22
N ALA A 133 -29.89 -6.04 -7.25
CA ALA A 133 -31.07 -5.19 -7.24
C ALA A 133 -31.15 -4.25 -8.47
N GLN A 134 -30.01 -3.89 -9.06
CA GLN A 134 -29.91 -3.08 -10.28
C GLN A 134 -30.06 -3.88 -11.59
N GLY A 135 -30.32 -5.19 -11.51
CA GLY A 135 -30.56 -6.04 -12.68
C GLY A 135 -29.35 -6.82 -13.17
N LEU A 136 -28.28 -6.94 -12.38
CA LEU A 136 -27.24 -7.92 -12.67
C LEU A 136 -27.77 -9.33 -12.39
N HIS A 137 -27.79 -10.18 -13.40
CA HIS A 137 -28.34 -11.54 -13.32
C HIS A 137 -27.28 -12.62 -13.04
N THR A 138 -26.01 -12.26 -12.93
CA THR A 138 -24.93 -13.21 -12.64
C THR A 138 -25.08 -13.75 -11.22
N PRO A 139 -25.19 -15.07 -10.99
CA PRO A 139 -25.34 -15.62 -9.64
C PRO A 139 -24.17 -15.21 -8.75
N TRP A 140 -24.48 -14.67 -7.57
CA TRP A 140 -23.50 -14.31 -6.55
C TRP A 140 -23.62 -15.25 -5.35
N SER A 141 -22.47 -15.69 -4.86
CA SER A 141 -22.34 -16.33 -3.55
C SER A 141 -21.67 -15.35 -2.61
N ASP A 142 -22.18 -15.25 -1.39
CA ASP A 142 -21.56 -14.41 -0.37
C ASP A 142 -20.13 -14.86 -0.11
N VAL A 143 -19.23 -13.87 -0.10
CA VAL A 143 -17.80 -14.04 0.12
C VAL A 143 -17.54 -14.11 1.61
N ASP A 144 -16.86 -15.17 2.03
CA ASP A 144 -16.38 -15.32 3.41
C ASP A 144 -14.93 -14.82 3.57
N ALA A 145 -14.40 -14.92 4.80
CA ALA A 145 -13.04 -14.50 5.07
C ALA A 145 -11.97 -15.38 4.38
N GLU A 146 -12.27 -16.66 4.16
CA GLU A 146 -11.36 -17.60 3.50
C GLU A 146 -11.24 -17.28 2.00
N ASP A 147 -12.37 -17.02 1.35
CA ASP A 147 -12.47 -16.59 -0.04
C ASP A 147 -11.77 -15.24 -0.25
N MET A 148 -11.94 -14.30 0.68
CA MET A 148 -11.23 -13.02 0.65
C MET A 148 -9.71 -13.22 0.75
N LEU A 149 -9.24 -14.12 1.61
CA LEU A 149 -7.83 -14.44 1.73
C LEU A 149 -7.27 -15.15 0.49
N LYS A 150 -8.03 -16.06 -0.14
CA LYS A 150 -7.69 -16.69 -1.42
C LYS A 150 -7.58 -15.64 -2.52
N TYR A 151 -8.51 -14.71 -2.59
CA TYR A 151 -8.46 -13.62 -3.56
C TYR A 151 -7.20 -12.74 -3.36
N LEU A 152 -6.92 -12.32 -2.12
CA LEU A 152 -5.75 -11.50 -1.81
C LEU A 152 -4.44 -12.22 -2.09
N SER A 153 -4.36 -13.53 -1.90
CA SER A 153 -3.16 -14.31 -2.21
C SER A 153 -2.89 -14.37 -3.72
N ILE A 154 -3.93 -14.48 -4.54
CA ILE A 154 -3.81 -14.39 -6.01
C ILE A 154 -3.32 -13.00 -6.41
N VAL A 155 -3.89 -11.93 -5.84
CA VAL A 155 -3.47 -10.54 -6.13
C VAL A 155 -2.00 -10.33 -5.78
N LEU A 156 -1.57 -10.83 -4.61
CA LEU A 156 -0.18 -10.75 -4.18
C LEU A 156 0.73 -11.55 -5.11
N TYR A 157 0.34 -12.76 -5.48
CA TYR A 157 1.08 -13.60 -6.41
C TYR A 157 1.24 -12.92 -7.78
N LEU A 158 0.16 -12.34 -8.32
CA LEU A 158 0.20 -11.60 -9.58
C LEU A 158 1.08 -10.34 -9.51
N GLY A 159 1.14 -9.69 -8.35
CA GLY A 159 2.02 -8.53 -8.12
C GLY A 159 3.50 -8.90 -8.01
N LEU A 160 3.82 -10.09 -7.51
CA LEU A 160 5.18 -10.61 -7.38
C LEU A 160 5.67 -11.35 -8.63
N ALA A 161 4.76 -11.97 -9.38
CA ALA A 161 5.09 -12.73 -10.57
C ALA A 161 5.65 -11.82 -11.67
N PRO A 162 6.85 -12.13 -12.22
CA PRO A 162 7.41 -11.36 -13.31
C PRO A 162 6.49 -11.41 -14.53
N ARG A 163 6.07 -10.24 -15.04
CA ARG A 163 5.38 -10.20 -16.32
C ARG A 163 6.37 -10.59 -17.43
N PRO A 164 5.98 -11.47 -18.36
CA PRO A 164 6.81 -11.78 -19.51
C PRO A 164 7.15 -10.48 -20.24
N ARG A 165 8.44 -10.14 -20.26
CA ARG A 165 8.91 -9.06 -21.13
C ARG A 165 8.82 -9.59 -22.55
N HIS A 166 7.75 -9.24 -23.25
CA HIS A 166 7.65 -9.49 -24.68
C HIS A 166 8.88 -8.87 -25.34
N ARG A 167 9.80 -9.70 -25.83
CA ARG A 167 10.91 -9.24 -26.65
C ARG A 167 10.29 -8.79 -27.97
N ARG A 168 10.24 -7.47 -28.17
CA ARG A 168 9.91 -6.90 -29.48
C ARG A 168 11.04 -7.31 -30.43
N TRP A 169 10.68 -8.05 -31.46
CA TRP A 169 11.55 -8.45 -32.56
C TRP A 169 11.65 -7.30 -33.57
#